data_AF-A0A8J7WR75-F1
#
_entry.id   AF-A0A8J7WR75-F1
#
_cell.length_a   1.000
_cell.length_b   1.000
_cell.length_c   1.000
_cell.angle_alpha   90.00
_cell.angle_beta   90.00
_cell.angle_gamma   90.00
#
_symmetry.space_group_name_H-M   'P 1'
#
loop_
_entity.id
_entity.type
_entity.pdbx_description
1 polymer ?
#
loop_
_entity_poly.entity_id
_entity_poly.type
_entity_poly.pdbx_seq_one_letter_code
_entity_poly.pdbx_strand_id
1 'polypeptide(L)'
;MPDTRPTRATTGGRAYLDLRNLARRQGRPTDELHQLYALEGFLSRLTISPYADRLVLKGGVLLAAFGSRRPTRDIDLCADHLSGELDAMREVVRAIAAIPLDDGLQIDPDSATAEPIRDEHEYPGVRVTLTATLSAARLTFHVDINIGDPVSPAPQRIVLPKILGGTMELTGY
;
A
#
# COMPACT_ATOMS: atom_id res chain seq x y z
N MET A 1 30.21 2.59 -8.52
CA MET A 1 28.84 2.28 -8.04
C MET A 1 28.93 1.02 -7.23
N PRO A 2 28.55 0.99 -5.94
CA PRO A 2 28.52 -0.28 -5.19
C PRO A 2 27.54 -1.23 -5.87
N ASP A 3 27.86 -2.52 -5.87
CA ASP A 3 27.13 -3.58 -6.54
C ASP A 3 25.67 -3.61 -6.05
N THR A 4 24.74 -3.12 -6.87
CA THR A 4 23.29 -3.03 -6.59
C THR A 4 22.57 -4.37 -6.67
N ARG A 5 23.32 -5.48 -6.77
CA ARG A 5 22.76 -6.83 -6.84
C ARG A 5 22.05 -7.18 -5.53
N PRO A 6 20.81 -7.67 -5.60
CA PRO A 6 20.11 -8.17 -4.42
C PRO A 6 20.88 -9.31 -3.75
N THR A 7 21.16 -9.17 -2.45
CA THR A 7 21.82 -10.20 -1.63
C THR A 7 20.93 -10.62 -0.46
N ARG A 8 21.14 -11.82 0.10
CA ARG A 8 20.41 -12.24 1.31
C ARG A 8 20.94 -11.60 2.61
N ALA A 9 21.96 -10.74 2.53
CA ALA A 9 22.57 -10.11 3.70
C ALA A 9 21.65 -9.05 4.35
N THR A 10 20.82 -8.37 3.55
CA THR A 10 19.89 -7.32 4.02
C THR A 10 18.44 -7.80 4.02
N THR A 11 17.58 -7.18 4.84
CA THR A 11 16.13 -7.48 4.86
C THR A 11 15.51 -7.24 3.49
N GLY A 12 15.78 -6.08 2.87
CA GLY A 12 15.24 -5.76 1.53
C GLY A 12 15.75 -6.70 0.44
N GLY A 13 17.00 -7.15 0.51
CA GLY A 13 17.54 -8.11 -0.45
C GLY A 13 16.94 -9.52 -0.27
N ARG A 14 16.68 -9.96 0.97
CA ARG A 14 15.93 -11.21 1.23
C ARG A 14 14.51 -11.12 0.69
N ALA A 15 13.75 -10.08 1.04
CA ALA A 15 12.39 -9.86 0.57
C ALA A 15 12.32 -9.82 -0.97
N TYR A 16 13.23 -9.07 -1.62
CA TYR A 16 13.33 -9.02 -3.08
C TYR A 16 13.50 -10.42 -3.69
N LEU A 17 14.45 -11.21 -3.17
CA LEU A 17 14.79 -12.53 -3.69
C LEU A 17 13.67 -13.54 -3.43
N ASP A 18 13.02 -13.46 -2.27
CA ASP A 18 11.92 -14.34 -1.89
C ASP A 18 10.66 -14.07 -2.73
N LEU A 19 10.36 -12.81 -3.02
CA LEU A 19 9.30 -12.41 -3.96
C LEU A 19 9.62 -12.88 -5.38
N ARG A 20 10.86 -12.71 -5.85
CA ARG A 20 11.28 -13.21 -7.18
C ARG A 20 11.12 -14.72 -7.28
N ASN A 21 11.48 -15.46 -6.24
CA ASN A 21 11.33 -16.90 -6.20
C ASN A 21 9.85 -17.31 -6.15
N LEU A 22 9.03 -16.60 -5.38
CA LEU A 22 7.58 -16.82 -5.30
C LEU A 22 6.91 -16.58 -6.65
N ALA A 23 7.24 -15.47 -7.33
CA ALA A 23 6.72 -15.12 -8.65
C ALA A 23 7.01 -16.23 -9.67
N ARG A 24 8.25 -16.73 -9.70
CA ARG A 24 8.65 -17.87 -10.55
C ARG A 24 7.84 -19.13 -10.26
N ARG A 25 7.62 -19.48 -8.98
CA ARG A 25 6.80 -20.66 -8.60
C ARG A 25 5.34 -20.50 -9.00
N GLN A 26 4.80 -19.28 -8.97
CA GLN A 26 3.40 -18.99 -9.30
C GLN A 26 3.18 -18.71 -10.79
N GLY A 27 4.23 -18.64 -11.62
CA GLY A 27 4.14 -18.24 -13.03
C GLY A 27 3.69 -16.79 -13.21
N ARG A 28 4.02 -15.90 -12.26
CA ARG A 28 3.66 -14.48 -12.26
C ARG A 28 4.88 -13.60 -12.59
N PRO A 29 4.69 -12.39 -13.16
CA PRO A 29 5.75 -11.39 -13.24
C PRO A 29 6.33 -11.05 -11.86
N THR A 30 7.66 -10.92 -11.77
CA THR A 30 8.32 -10.54 -10.50
C THR A 30 7.90 -9.14 -10.04
N ASP A 31 7.77 -8.20 -10.98
CA ASP A 31 7.38 -6.82 -10.70
C ASP A 31 5.98 -6.74 -10.08
N GLU A 32 5.07 -7.67 -10.42
CA GLU A 32 3.74 -7.75 -9.82
C GLU A 32 3.82 -8.04 -8.33
N LEU A 33 4.65 -9.01 -7.91
CA LEU A 33 4.81 -9.31 -6.48
C LEU A 33 5.59 -8.23 -5.73
N HIS A 34 6.54 -7.55 -6.38
CA HIS A 34 7.20 -6.39 -5.78
C HIS A 34 6.20 -5.22 -5.60
N GLN A 35 5.32 -4.99 -6.58
CA GLN A 35 4.27 -3.99 -6.47
C GLN A 35 3.32 -4.30 -5.31
N LEU A 36 2.80 -5.53 -5.23
CA LEU A 36 1.91 -5.94 -4.15
C LEU A 36 2.60 -5.83 -2.78
N TYR A 37 3.89 -6.14 -2.70
CA TYR A 37 4.66 -5.98 -1.47
C TYR A 37 4.81 -4.52 -1.04
N ALA A 38 4.90 -3.57 -1.99
CA ALA A 38 4.86 -2.15 -1.66
C ALA A 38 3.51 -1.73 -1.07
N LEU A 39 2.41 -2.20 -1.66
CA LEU A 39 1.07 -1.90 -1.15
C LEU A 39 0.86 -2.48 0.27
N GLU A 40 1.27 -3.74 0.47
CA GLU A 40 1.26 -4.39 1.78
C GLU A 40 2.14 -3.66 2.81
N GLY A 41 3.31 -3.18 2.39
CA GLY A 41 4.22 -2.41 3.25
C GLY A 41 3.62 -1.09 3.70
N PHE A 42 2.91 -0.37 2.82
CA PHE A 42 2.17 0.83 3.21
C PHE A 42 1.03 0.50 4.17
N LEU A 43 0.23 -0.54 3.89
CA LEU A 43 -0.85 -0.96 4.78
C LEU A 43 -0.34 -1.39 6.16
N SER A 44 0.78 -2.10 6.22
CA SER A 44 1.41 -2.48 7.49
C SER A 44 1.84 -1.27 8.32
N ARG A 45 2.21 -0.15 7.67
CA ARG A 45 2.48 1.11 8.35
C ARG A 45 1.19 1.80 8.78
N LEU A 46 0.13 1.75 7.95
CA LEU A 46 -1.19 2.26 8.31
C LEU A 46 -1.72 1.60 9.59
N THR A 47 -1.58 0.27 9.75
CA THR A 47 -2.10 -0.47 10.91
C THR A 47 -1.47 -0.05 12.25
N ILE A 48 -0.27 0.51 12.23
CA ILE A 48 0.44 1.00 13.43
C ILE A 48 0.48 2.54 13.50
N SER A 49 -0.22 3.22 12.59
CA SER A 49 -0.27 4.68 12.53
C SER A 49 -1.40 5.24 13.40
N PRO A 50 -1.35 6.55 13.75
CA PRO A 50 -2.49 7.24 14.38
C PRO A 50 -3.77 7.29 13.52
N TYR A 51 -3.71 6.88 12.24
CA TYR A 51 -4.82 6.91 11.30
C TYR A 51 -5.47 5.54 11.10
N ALA A 52 -5.02 4.50 11.81
CA ALA A 52 -5.50 3.12 11.65
C ALA A 52 -7.02 2.96 11.79
N ASP A 53 -7.65 3.78 12.64
CA ASP A 53 -9.10 3.77 12.86
C ASP A 53 -9.85 4.88 12.09
N ARG A 54 -9.14 5.65 11.24
CA ARG A 54 -9.71 6.76 10.43
C ARG A 54 -9.63 6.53 8.93
N LEU A 55 -8.91 5.48 8.51
CA LEU A 55 -8.80 5.07 7.13
C LEU A 55 -9.25 3.62 7.01
N VAL A 56 -10.36 3.42 6.31
CA VAL A 56 -11.00 2.13 6.13
C VAL A 56 -10.65 1.56 4.77
N LEU A 57 -10.08 0.35 4.71
CA LEU A 57 -9.77 -0.31 3.46
C LEU A 57 -11.05 -0.75 2.72
N LYS A 58 -11.18 -0.39 1.44
CA LYS A 58 -12.21 -0.97 0.55
C LYS A 58 -11.82 -2.42 0.25
N GLY A 59 -12.54 -3.38 0.82
CA GLY A 59 -12.16 -4.79 0.93
C GLY A 59 -12.07 -5.59 -0.37
N GLY A 60 -12.40 -5.01 -1.52
CA GLY A 60 -12.35 -5.70 -2.81
C GLY A 60 -10.95 -5.89 -3.38
N VAL A 61 -10.03 -4.93 -3.24
CA VAL A 61 -8.87 -4.83 -4.14
C VAL A 61 -7.66 -5.65 -3.69
N LEU A 62 -7.30 -5.63 -2.40
CA LEU A 62 -6.17 -6.45 -1.92
C LEU A 62 -6.52 -7.93 -1.74
N LEU A 63 -7.70 -8.25 -1.19
CA LEU A 63 -8.17 -9.63 -1.06
C LEU A 63 -8.35 -10.29 -2.44
N ALA A 64 -8.87 -9.55 -3.42
CA ALA A 64 -8.85 -10.03 -4.80
C ALA A 64 -7.43 -10.09 -5.36
N ALA A 65 -6.47 -9.23 -5.03
CA ALA A 65 -5.10 -9.35 -5.56
C ALA A 65 -4.34 -10.62 -5.08
N PHE A 66 -4.71 -11.17 -3.91
CA PHE A 66 -4.18 -12.45 -3.42
C PHE A 66 -4.75 -13.66 -4.19
N GLY A 67 -5.95 -13.56 -4.77
CA GLY A 67 -6.61 -14.65 -5.52
C GLY A 67 -6.83 -14.38 -7.03
N SER A 68 -6.69 -13.15 -7.48
CA SER A 68 -6.99 -12.66 -8.83
C SER A 68 -5.72 -12.15 -9.49
N ARG A 69 -5.59 -12.45 -10.78
CA ARG A 69 -4.42 -12.14 -11.61
C ARG A 69 -4.40 -10.70 -12.12
N ARG A 70 -5.15 -9.78 -11.50
CA ARG A 70 -5.17 -8.38 -11.94
C ARG A 70 -4.02 -7.63 -11.26
N PRO A 71 -3.13 -6.99 -12.03
CA PRO A 71 -2.18 -6.05 -11.47
C PRO A 71 -2.94 -4.92 -10.77
N THR A 72 -2.72 -4.72 -9.48
CA THR A 72 -3.13 -3.50 -8.76
C THR A 72 -1.90 -2.68 -8.42
N ARG A 73 -2.03 -1.36 -8.56
CA ARG A 73 -1.02 -0.37 -8.14
C ARG A 73 -1.55 0.57 -7.05
N ASP A 74 -2.82 0.38 -6.67
CA ASP A 74 -3.59 1.37 -5.95
C ASP A 74 -4.13 0.71 -4.67
N ILE A 75 -4.13 1.48 -3.57
CA ILE A 75 -4.79 1.14 -2.32
C ILE A 75 -6.02 2.04 -2.20
N ASP A 76 -7.20 1.44 -2.16
CA ASP A 76 -8.46 2.16 -2.00
C ASP A 76 -8.87 2.26 -0.52
N LEU A 77 -8.93 3.48 -0.01
CA LEU A 77 -9.32 3.81 1.36
C LEU A 77 -10.56 4.72 1.36
N CYS A 78 -11.34 4.63 2.43
CA CYS A 78 -12.30 5.66 2.83
C CYS A 78 -11.76 6.40 4.04
N ALA A 79 -11.74 7.73 3.97
CA ALA A 79 -11.48 8.57 5.10
C ALA A 79 -12.74 8.74 5.95
N ASP A 80 -12.62 8.43 7.24
CA ASP A 80 -13.62 8.71 8.25
C ASP A 80 -13.14 9.85 9.16
N HIS A 81 -13.97 10.89 9.29
CA HIS A 81 -13.69 12.08 10.09
C HIS A 81 -12.33 12.77 9.81
N LEU A 82 -11.86 12.78 8.55
CA LEU A 82 -10.68 13.53 8.11
C LEU A 82 -11.04 14.64 7.12
N SER A 83 -10.18 15.66 7.02
CA SER A 83 -10.32 16.73 6.02
C SER A 83 -10.15 16.15 4.62
N GLY A 84 -11.01 16.54 3.68
CA GLY A 84 -10.90 16.16 2.28
C GLY A 84 -9.95 17.03 1.45
N GLU A 85 -9.24 17.97 2.08
CA GLU A 85 -8.28 18.84 1.38
C GLU A 85 -7.05 18.05 0.89
N LEU A 86 -6.59 18.38 -0.32
CA LEU A 86 -5.46 17.70 -0.98
C LEU A 86 -4.20 17.67 -0.10
N ASP A 87 -3.81 18.82 0.44
CA ASP A 87 -2.61 18.91 1.28
C ASP A 87 -2.78 18.15 2.60
N ALA A 88 -3.96 18.16 3.20
CA ALA A 88 -4.24 17.39 4.41
C ALA A 88 -4.09 15.88 4.15
N MET A 89 -4.65 15.38 3.04
CA MET A 89 -4.51 13.97 2.64
C MET A 89 -3.07 13.61 2.29
N ARG A 90 -2.34 14.50 1.61
CA ARG A 90 -0.91 14.33 1.32
C ARG A 90 -0.11 14.13 2.61
N GLU A 91 -0.35 14.96 3.62
CA GLU A 91 0.37 14.90 4.90
C GLU A 91 0.01 13.64 5.71
N VAL A 92 -1.25 13.18 5.67
CA VAL A 92 -1.64 11.90 6.26
C VAL A 92 -0.88 10.74 5.62
N VAL A 93 -0.87 10.64 4.30
CA VAL A 93 -0.19 9.57 3.57
C VAL A 93 1.34 9.64 3.77
N ARG A 94 1.91 10.85 3.75
CA ARG A 94 3.32 11.10 4.08
C ARG A 94 3.66 10.60 5.49
N ALA A 95 2.83 10.92 6.48
CA ALA A 95 3.05 10.52 7.86
C ALA A 95 3.02 8.99 8.03
N ILE A 96 2.10 8.30 7.34
CA ILE A 96 2.05 6.83 7.32
C ILE A 96 3.30 6.25 6.63
N ALA A 97 3.67 6.78 5.47
CA ALA A 97 4.84 6.32 4.70
C ALA A 97 6.15 6.48 5.48
N ALA A 98 6.26 7.51 6.32
CA ALA A 98 7.44 7.80 7.14
C ALA A 98 7.63 6.83 8.33
N ILE A 99 6.64 5.99 8.65
CA ILE A 99 6.76 5.05 9.76
C ILE A 99 7.83 4.00 9.45
N PRO A 100 8.85 3.84 10.30
CA PRO A 100 9.89 2.84 10.10
C PRO A 100 9.35 1.44 10.32
N LEU A 101 9.65 0.53 9.39
CA LEU A 101 9.32 -0.89 9.49
C LEU A 101 10.49 -1.71 8.92
N ASP A 102 10.89 -2.78 9.61
CA ASP A 102 11.96 -3.69 9.15
C ASP A 102 11.40 -4.73 8.16
N ASP A 103 10.78 -4.25 7.08
CA ASP A 103 10.32 -5.04 5.93
C ASP A 103 11.27 -4.91 4.72
N GLY A 104 12.29 -4.05 4.84
CA GLY A 104 13.25 -3.78 3.78
C GLY A 104 12.72 -2.91 2.64
N LEU A 105 11.48 -2.44 2.72
CA LEU A 105 10.89 -1.47 1.81
C LEU A 105 11.27 -0.05 2.26
N GLN A 106 11.84 0.73 1.35
CA GLN A 106 12.15 2.13 1.58
C GLN A 106 11.15 2.98 0.80
N ILE A 107 10.07 3.40 1.46
CA ILE A 107 9.12 4.37 0.90
C ILE A 107 9.71 5.76 1.09
N ASP A 108 9.68 6.60 0.05
CA ASP A 108 10.09 8.00 0.11
C ASP A 108 8.89 8.89 0.43
N PRO A 109 8.72 9.40 1.67
CA PRO A 109 7.58 10.22 2.04
C PRO A 109 7.61 11.60 1.38
N ASP A 110 8.79 12.11 1.02
CA ASP A 110 8.95 13.40 0.35
C ASP A 110 8.54 13.34 -1.13
N SER A 111 8.42 12.13 -1.69
CA SER A 111 7.88 11.91 -3.04
C SER A 111 6.36 12.03 -3.14
N ALA A 112 5.65 12.21 -2.02
CA ALA A 112 4.19 12.26 -1.98
C ALA A 112 3.63 13.42 -2.81
N THR A 113 2.84 13.11 -3.84
CA THR A 113 2.08 14.10 -4.62
C THR A 113 0.59 13.79 -4.57
N ALA A 114 -0.23 14.81 -4.30
CA ALA A 114 -1.68 14.66 -4.20
C ALA A 114 -2.39 15.31 -5.39
N GLU A 115 -3.37 14.61 -5.95
CA GLU A 115 -4.23 15.11 -7.02
C GLU A 115 -5.69 14.72 -6.75
N PRO A 116 -6.67 15.54 -7.19
CA PRO A 116 -8.07 15.20 -7.06
C PRO A 116 -8.40 14.03 -8.00
N ILE A 117 -9.14 13.06 -7.50
CA ILE A 117 -9.76 12.02 -8.34
C ILE A 117 -10.98 12.65 -8.99
N ARG A 118 -10.93 12.83 -10.32
CA ARG A 118 -12.06 13.30 -11.12
C ARG A 118 -12.92 12.10 -11.48
N ASP A 119 -13.76 11.69 -10.56
CA ASP A 119 -14.76 10.65 -10.80
C ASP A 119 -16.13 11.29 -11.04
N GLU A 120 -16.97 10.66 -11.87
CA GLU A 120 -18.37 11.05 -12.11
C GLU A 120 -19.28 10.79 -10.89
N HIS A 121 -18.68 10.45 -9.74
CA HIS A 121 -19.34 10.06 -8.51
C HIS A 121 -19.66 11.28 -7.61
N GLU A 122 -20.65 11.09 -6.73
CA GLU A 122 -21.21 12.12 -5.83
C GLU A 122 -20.21 12.62 -4.76
N TYR A 123 -19.08 11.93 -4.56
CA TYR A 123 -18.12 12.20 -3.48
C TYR A 123 -16.71 12.52 -3.99
N PRO A 124 -16.03 13.53 -3.43
CA PRO A 124 -14.66 13.86 -3.81
C PRO A 124 -13.67 12.80 -3.30
N GLY A 125 -12.67 12.51 -4.12
CA GLY A 125 -11.55 11.64 -3.77
C GLY A 125 -10.20 12.31 -3.98
N VAL A 126 -9.17 11.84 -3.28
CA VAL A 126 -7.78 12.28 -3.41
C VAL A 126 -6.89 11.07 -3.70
N ARG A 127 -6.10 11.17 -4.76
CA ARG A 127 -5.05 10.20 -5.07
C ARG A 127 -3.72 10.76 -4.61
N VAL A 128 -3.01 9.99 -3.78
CA VAL A 128 -1.64 10.30 -3.37
C VAL A 128 -0.68 9.31 -4.02
N THR A 129 0.29 9.80 -4.78
CA THR A 129 1.32 8.98 -5.41
C THR A 129 2.58 8.97 -4.55
N LEU A 130 3.17 7.78 -4.38
CA LEU A 130 4.42 7.57 -3.65
C LEU A 130 5.40 6.75 -4.47
N THR A 131 6.69 6.95 -4.21
CA THR A 131 7.76 6.09 -4.72
C THR A 131 8.40 5.30 -3.59
N ALA A 132 8.86 4.11 -3.91
CA ALA A 132 9.58 3.25 -2.99
C ALA A 132 10.69 2.45 -3.68
N THR A 133 11.63 1.95 -2.89
CA THR A 133 12.63 1.00 -3.37
C THR A 133 12.64 -0.26 -2.52
N LEU A 134 12.88 -1.40 -3.18
CA LEU A 134 13.11 -2.70 -2.54
C LEU A 134 14.33 -3.33 -3.19
N SER A 135 15.49 -3.19 -2.56
CA SER A 135 16.78 -3.59 -3.14
C SER A 135 16.97 -2.98 -4.54
N ALA A 136 16.92 -3.80 -5.61
CA ALA A 136 17.08 -3.32 -6.98
C ALA A 136 15.76 -2.85 -7.64
N ALA A 137 14.60 -3.12 -7.02
CA ALA A 137 13.30 -2.68 -7.54
C ALA A 137 13.04 -1.22 -7.20
N ARG A 138 12.53 -0.47 -8.19
CA ARG A 138 11.97 0.87 -8.04
C ARG A 138 10.48 0.78 -8.29
N LEU A 139 9.69 1.30 -7.36
CA LEU A 139 8.24 1.07 -7.29
C LEU A 139 7.55 2.43 -7.20
N THR A 140 6.39 2.53 -7.85
CA THR A 140 5.47 3.67 -7.72
C THR A 140 4.11 3.08 -7.42
N PHE A 141 3.40 3.65 -6.43
CA PHE A 141 2.07 3.20 -6.06
C PHE A 141 1.18 4.39 -5.66
N HIS A 142 -0.12 4.14 -5.67
CA HIS A 142 -1.14 5.13 -5.39
C HIS A 142 -1.94 4.75 -4.14
N VAL A 143 -2.32 5.76 -3.38
CA VAL A 143 -3.28 5.65 -2.27
C VAL A 143 -4.46 6.54 -2.62
N ASP A 144 -5.58 5.91 -2.94
CA ASP A 144 -6.81 6.56 -3.32
C ASP A 144 -7.72 6.66 -2.10
N ILE A 145 -8.08 7.87 -1.73
CA ILE A 145 -8.83 8.16 -0.51
C ILE A 145 -10.14 8.82 -0.89
N ASN A 146 -11.24 8.12 -0.66
CA ASN A 146 -12.59 8.66 -0.83
C ASN A 146 -13.03 9.34 0.47
N ILE A 147 -13.67 10.49 0.36
CA ILE A 147 -14.11 11.30 1.52
C ILE A 147 -15.64 11.37 1.55
N GLY A 148 -16.23 10.94 2.66
CA GLY A 148 -17.68 11.01 2.86
C GLY A 148 -18.50 9.94 2.12
N ASP A 149 -17.84 8.99 1.44
CA ASP A 149 -18.50 7.84 0.80
C ASP A 149 -19.17 6.95 1.87
N PRO A 150 -20.48 6.63 1.76
CA PRO A 150 -21.17 5.75 2.69
C PRO A 150 -20.50 4.37 2.75
N VAL A 151 -19.90 4.06 3.89
CA VAL A 151 -19.29 2.75 4.11
C VAL A 151 -20.38 1.73 4.46
N SER A 152 -20.69 0.84 3.52
CA SER A 152 -21.67 -0.24 3.69
C SER A 152 -21.15 -1.55 3.10
N PRO A 153 -21.10 -2.66 3.86
CA PRO A 153 -21.51 -2.79 5.27
C PRO A 153 -20.63 -1.95 6.22
N ALA A 154 -21.04 -1.84 7.49
CA ALA A 154 -20.27 -1.08 8.48
C ALA A 154 -18.81 -1.57 8.55
N PRO A 155 -17.83 -0.67 8.76
CA PRO A 155 -16.43 -1.05 8.89
C PRO A 155 -16.24 -2.12 9.95
N GLN A 156 -15.44 -3.13 9.62
CA GLN A 156 -15.10 -4.22 10.51
C GLN A 156 -13.60 -4.47 10.51
N ARG A 157 -13.16 -5.17 11.55
CA ARG A 157 -11.77 -5.59 11.66
C ARG A 157 -11.55 -6.80 10.75
N ILE A 158 -10.64 -6.66 9.80
CA ILE A 158 -10.29 -7.71 8.84
C ILE A 158 -8.84 -8.16 9.04
N VAL A 159 -8.60 -9.45 8.80
CA VAL A 159 -7.26 -10.04 8.83
C VAL A 159 -6.82 -10.32 7.40
N LEU A 160 -5.73 -9.69 6.97
CA LEU A 160 -5.13 -9.89 5.66
C LEU A 160 -3.87 -10.76 5.76
N PRO A 161 -3.71 -11.78 4.91
CA PRO A 161 -2.46 -12.51 4.81
C PRO A 161 -1.36 -11.62 4.20
N LYS A 162 -0.11 -11.89 4.56
CA LYS A 162 1.06 -11.25 3.96
C LYS A 162 1.73 -12.15 2.93
N ILE A 163 2.27 -11.55 1.85
CA ILE A 163 2.86 -12.28 0.71
C ILE A 163 4.03 -13.18 1.15
N LEU A 164 4.86 -12.69 2.07
CA LEU A 164 6.01 -13.43 2.60
C LEU A 164 5.72 -14.15 3.94
N GLY A 165 4.44 -14.26 4.31
CA GLY A 165 3.98 -14.96 5.51
C GLY A 165 3.63 -14.03 6.67
N GLY A 166 2.74 -14.52 7.54
CA GLY A 166 2.11 -13.74 8.61
C GLY A 166 0.82 -13.08 8.17
N THR A 167 0.27 -12.23 9.05
CA THR A 167 -0.98 -11.51 8.83
C THR A 167 -0.85 -10.06 9.31
N MET A 168 -1.73 -9.20 8.82
CA MET A 168 -1.98 -7.86 9.36
C MET A 168 -3.46 -7.69 9.64
N GLU A 169 -3.79 -6.87 10.63
CA GLU A 169 -5.15 -6.57 11.03
C GLU A 169 -5.41 -5.08 10.84
N LEU A 170 -6.52 -4.74 10.19
CA LEU A 170 -6.91 -3.36 9.89
C LEU A 170 -8.42 -3.23 9.75
N THR A 171 -8.90 -1.99 9.69
CA THR A 171 -10.32 -1.69 9.49
C THR A 171 -10.62 -1.71 7.98
N GLY A 172 -11.66 -2.44 7.57
CA GLY A 172 -12.10 -2.54 6.18
C GLY A 172 -13.58 -2.88 6.06
N TYR A 173 -14.13 -2.87 4.84
CA TYR A 173 -15.52 -3.24 4.56
C TYR A 173 -15.71 -3.95 3.22
#